data_AF-A0A1G2QWY7-F1
#
_entry.id   AF-A0A1G2QWY7-F1
#
_cell.length_a   1.000
_cell.length_b   1.000
_cell.length_c   1.000
_cell.angle_alpha   90.00
_cell.angle_beta   90.00
_cell.angle_gamma   90.00
#
_symmetry.space_group_name_H-M   'P 1'
#
loop_
_entity.id
_entity.type
_entity.pdbx_description
1 polymer ?
#
loop_
_entity_poly.entity_id
_entity_poly.type
_entity_poly.pdbx_seq_one_letter_code
_entity_poly.pdbx_strand_id
1 'polypeptide(L)'
;MDEYDITGASRALEFFVIDDLSLWYIRRSRNRFQNPRSKKELNEAVSTLRCVLFQTALLAAPFVPFLAEAVFERVGGKGSVHVQDWPLDSSAKGGLAQGKPFINKKLEQQMQEIRSIASKGLSLRAKAGLRVRQPLASVTVKEQLGKPLLELLKDELNVKEVVVSAKAKEDVELDTKITPRLKEEGLVRELLRHIQDMRKDAGYKPGQQAVMRYTGQASLISLIQKNEDTIQKMGGLKELLQGDRPKQVFDVEKEIMVEGRKLWLGIRKT
;
A
#
# COMPACT_ATOMS: atom_id res chain seq x y z
N MET A 1 -4.85 -26.47 -17.85
CA MET A 1 -4.49 -26.70 -19.26
C MET A 1 -4.66 -28.16 -19.66
N ASP A 2 -4.68 -29.10 -18.71
CA ASP A 2 -4.93 -30.54 -18.95
C ASP A 2 -6.27 -30.84 -19.64
N GLU A 3 -7.30 -30.03 -19.37
CA GLU A 3 -8.62 -30.13 -20.02
C GLU A 3 -8.74 -29.29 -21.30
N TYR A 4 -7.64 -28.72 -21.81
CA TYR A 4 -7.61 -27.80 -22.96
C TYR A 4 -8.46 -26.52 -22.80
N ASP A 5 -8.90 -26.18 -21.58
CA ASP A 5 -9.50 -24.88 -21.30
C ASP A 5 -8.43 -23.78 -21.20
N ILE A 6 -8.10 -23.20 -22.36
CA ILE A 6 -7.14 -22.10 -22.50
C ILE A 6 -7.67 -20.83 -21.83
N THR A 7 -8.98 -20.57 -21.94
CA THR A 7 -9.60 -19.33 -21.46
C THR A 7 -9.69 -19.29 -19.94
N GLY A 8 -10.08 -20.39 -19.30
CA GLY A 8 -10.08 -20.51 -17.85
C GLY A 8 -8.67 -20.38 -17.28
N ALA A 9 -7.68 -21.03 -17.91
CA ALA A 9 -6.29 -20.93 -17.51
C ALA A 9 -5.74 -19.50 -17.62
N SER A 10 -5.99 -18.80 -18.74
CA SER A 10 -5.55 -17.42 -18.91
C SER A 10 -6.20 -16.47 -17.90
N ARG A 11 -7.50 -16.65 -17.63
CA ARG A 11 -8.23 -15.84 -16.64
C ARG A 11 -7.74 -16.06 -15.21
N ALA A 12 -7.43 -17.30 -14.84
CA ALA A 12 -6.87 -17.60 -13.53
C ALA A 12 -5.52 -16.91 -13.31
N LEU A 13 -4.66 -16.91 -14.34
CA LEU A 13 -3.37 -16.21 -14.30
C LEU A 13 -3.55 -14.69 -14.22
N GLU A 14 -4.45 -14.13 -15.03
CA GLU A 14 -4.79 -12.70 -15.00
C GLU A 14 -5.28 -12.28 -13.60
N PHE A 15 -6.24 -13.03 -13.04
CA PHE A 15 -6.76 -12.79 -11.69
C PHE A 15 -5.66 -12.79 -10.63
N PHE A 16 -4.76 -13.78 -10.67
CA PHE A 16 -3.63 -13.82 -9.74
C PHE A 16 -2.72 -12.59 -9.87
N VAL A 17 -2.35 -12.20 -11.09
CA VAL A 17 -1.44 -11.06 -11.32
C VAL A 17 -2.07 -9.74 -10.87
N ILE A 18 -3.35 -9.53 -11.18
CA ILE A 18 -4.06 -8.28 -10.88
C ILE A 18 -4.43 -8.23 -9.39
N ASP A 19 -5.21 -9.18 -8.91
CA ASP A 19 -5.80 -9.13 -7.58
C ASP A 19 -4.78 -9.47 -6.49
N ASP A 20 -4.08 -10.59 -6.62
CA ASP A 20 -3.19 -11.05 -5.55
C ASP A 20 -1.85 -10.34 -5.56
N LEU A 21 -1.15 -10.34 -6.70
CA LEU A 21 0.19 -9.80 -6.78
C LEU A 21 0.19 -8.27 -6.77
N SER A 22 -0.56 -7.63 -7.67
CA SER A 22 -0.53 -6.18 -7.83
C SER A 22 -1.31 -5.45 -6.73
N LEU A 23 -2.62 -5.69 -6.63
CA LEU A 23 -3.52 -4.94 -5.75
C LEU A 23 -3.31 -5.25 -4.27
N TRP A 24 -2.94 -6.47 -3.92
CA TRP A 24 -2.69 -6.87 -2.54
C TRP A 24 -1.21 -6.87 -2.17
N TYR A 25 -0.39 -7.73 -2.78
CA TYR A 25 0.98 -7.93 -2.32
C TYR A 25 1.88 -6.72 -2.56
N ILE A 26 1.97 -6.20 -3.79
CA ILE A 26 2.86 -5.07 -4.14
C ILE A 26 2.40 -3.78 -3.48
N ARG A 27 1.08 -3.45 -3.55
CA ARG A 27 0.53 -2.26 -2.89
C ARG A 27 0.90 -2.21 -1.40
N ARG A 28 0.68 -3.32 -0.70
CA ARG A 28 0.93 -3.42 0.75
C ARG A 28 2.43 -3.49 1.07
N SER A 29 3.20 -4.19 0.25
CA SER A 29 4.64 -4.38 0.49
C SER A 29 5.49 -3.20 0.00
N ARG A 30 4.90 -2.16 -0.60
CA ARG A 30 5.62 -0.98 -1.11
C ARG A 30 6.56 -0.36 -0.07
N ASN A 31 6.12 -0.25 1.19
CA ASN A 31 6.98 0.29 2.25
C ASN A 31 8.16 -0.63 2.57
N ARG A 32 8.01 -1.95 2.45
CA ARG A 32 9.10 -2.93 2.64
C ARG A 32 10.18 -2.79 1.56
N PHE A 33 9.81 -2.34 0.35
CA PHE A 33 10.75 -2.05 -0.73
C PHE A 33 11.38 -0.66 -0.63
N GLN A 34 10.60 0.35 -0.20
CA GLN A 34 11.05 1.75 -0.17
C GLN A 34 11.80 2.13 1.13
N ASN A 35 11.27 1.73 2.28
CA ASN A 35 11.81 2.04 3.61
C ASN A 35 11.84 0.76 4.47
N PRO A 36 12.68 -0.23 4.12
CA PRO A 36 12.79 -1.46 4.90
C PRO A 36 13.30 -1.19 6.31
N ARG A 37 12.79 -1.92 7.31
CA ARG A 37 13.28 -1.83 8.70
C ARG A 37 14.68 -2.40 8.84
N SER A 38 15.03 -3.36 7.99
CA SER A 38 16.34 -4.01 7.98
C SER A 38 16.71 -4.50 6.58
N LYS A 39 18.01 -4.69 6.33
CA LYS A 39 18.49 -5.31 5.09
C LYS A 39 17.94 -6.73 4.89
N LYS A 40 17.69 -7.44 5.99
CA LYS A 40 17.07 -8.78 5.97
C LYS A 40 15.64 -8.74 5.43
N GLU A 41 14.82 -7.81 5.92
CA GLU A 41 13.43 -7.65 5.45
C GLU A 41 13.37 -7.34 3.94
N LEU A 42 14.26 -6.47 3.47
CA LEU A 42 14.36 -6.14 2.05
C LEU A 42 14.70 -7.37 1.22
N ASN A 43 15.71 -8.14 1.64
CA ASN A 43 16.13 -9.36 0.95
C ASN A 43 15.01 -10.41 0.90
N GLU A 44 14.27 -10.59 2.00
CA GLU A 44 13.13 -11.52 2.06
C GLU A 44 12.00 -11.09 1.12
N ALA A 45 11.64 -9.81 1.11
CA ALA A 45 10.59 -9.26 0.25
C ALA A 45 10.98 -9.38 -1.24
N VAL A 46 12.21 -9.01 -1.59
CA VAL A 46 12.73 -9.10 -2.96
C VAL A 46 12.85 -10.55 -3.41
N SER A 47 13.31 -11.46 -2.55
CA SER A 47 13.41 -12.89 -2.89
C SER A 47 12.04 -13.50 -3.16
N THR A 48 11.04 -13.14 -2.35
CA THR A 48 9.65 -13.60 -2.55
C THR A 48 9.09 -13.07 -3.87
N LEU A 49 9.22 -11.76 -4.12
CA LEU A 49 8.73 -11.15 -5.37
C LEU A 49 9.43 -11.74 -6.60
N ARG A 50 10.74 -11.94 -6.54
CA ARG A 50 11.53 -12.59 -7.59
C ARG A 50 11.01 -13.99 -7.89
N CYS A 51 10.78 -14.79 -6.85
CA CYS A 51 10.24 -16.14 -7.01
C CYS A 51 8.86 -16.11 -7.70
N VAL A 52 7.94 -15.27 -7.24
CA VAL A 52 6.60 -15.16 -7.81
C VAL A 52 6.64 -14.70 -9.27
N LEU A 53 7.44 -13.68 -9.60
CA LEU A 53 7.57 -13.20 -10.98
C LEU A 53 8.19 -14.25 -11.90
N PHE A 54 9.19 -15.00 -11.41
CA PHE A 54 9.81 -16.09 -12.15
C PHE A 54 8.78 -17.19 -12.49
N GLN A 55 7.98 -17.63 -11.51
CA GLN A 55 6.94 -18.63 -11.71
C GLN A 55 5.80 -18.12 -12.63
N THR A 56 5.42 -16.85 -12.45
CA THR A 56 4.42 -16.20 -13.30
C THR A 56 4.89 -16.16 -14.75
N ALA A 57 6.17 -15.87 -15.00
CA ALA A 57 6.74 -15.87 -16.35
C ALA A 57 6.67 -17.26 -17.00
N LEU A 58 6.98 -18.33 -16.26
CA LEU A 58 6.85 -19.71 -16.75
C LEU A 58 5.40 -20.04 -17.14
N LEU A 59 4.44 -19.74 -16.25
CA LEU A 59 3.01 -20.00 -16.49
C LEU A 59 2.44 -19.13 -17.61
N ALA A 60 2.97 -17.92 -17.79
CA ALA A 60 2.55 -16.97 -18.81
C ALA A 60 3.13 -17.27 -20.20
N ALA A 61 4.22 -18.04 -20.29
CA ALA A 61 4.94 -18.29 -21.53
C ALA A 61 4.08 -18.82 -22.70
N PRO A 62 3.08 -19.70 -22.49
CA PRO A 62 2.19 -20.14 -23.57
C PRO A 62 1.21 -19.07 -24.07
N PHE A 63 0.93 -18.04 -23.27
CA PHE A 63 -0.07 -17.01 -23.58
C PHE A 63 0.56 -15.70 -24.08
N VAL A 64 1.67 -15.28 -23.47
CA VAL A 64 2.35 -14.00 -23.74
C VAL A 64 3.87 -14.21 -23.88
N PRO A 65 4.34 -14.93 -24.91
CA PRO A 65 5.69 -15.47 -24.97
C PRO A 65 6.79 -14.41 -24.84
N PHE A 66 6.69 -13.30 -25.59
CA PHE A 66 7.69 -12.24 -25.56
C PHE A 66 7.75 -11.52 -24.21
N LEU A 67 6.60 -11.31 -23.55
CA LEU A 67 6.55 -10.68 -22.23
C LEU A 67 7.10 -11.63 -21.16
N ALA A 68 6.74 -12.91 -21.23
CA ALA A 68 7.24 -13.95 -20.34
C ALA A 68 8.77 -14.04 -20.41
N GLU A 69 9.35 -14.11 -21.62
CA GLU A 69 10.80 -14.12 -21.83
C GLU A 69 11.45 -12.87 -21.22
N ALA A 70 10.91 -11.70 -21.53
CA ALA A 70 11.47 -10.44 -21.07
C ALA A 70 11.38 -10.25 -19.55
N VAL A 71 10.37 -10.83 -18.88
CA VAL A 71 10.29 -10.86 -17.41
C VAL A 71 11.27 -11.88 -16.85
N PHE A 72 11.31 -13.09 -17.41
CA PHE A 72 12.17 -14.20 -16.98
C PHE A 72 13.66 -13.81 -16.97
N GLU A 73 14.14 -13.18 -18.04
CA GLU A 73 15.51 -12.70 -18.14
C GLU A 73 15.82 -11.66 -17.05
N ARG A 74 14.94 -10.67 -16.86
CA ARG A 74 15.15 -9.58 -15.89
C ARG A 74 15.15 -10.03 -14.43
N VAL A 75 14.45 -11.12 -14.11
CA VAL A 75 14.48 -11.72 -12.76
C VAL A 75 15.66 -12.67 -12.57
N GLY A 76 16.54 -12.80 -13.57
CA GLY A 76 17.75 -13.61 -13.51
C GLY A 76 17.50 -15.09 -13.78
N GLY A 77 16.57 -15.40 -14.69
CA GLY A 77 16.45 -16.73 -15.28
C GLY A 77 17.63 -17.05 -16.20
N LYS A 78 17.90 -18.34 -16.39
CA LYS A 78 18.99 -18.83 -17.25
C LYS A 78 18.40 -19.53 -18.46
N GLY A 79 18.90 -19.18 -19.65
CA GLY A 79 18.33 -19.67 -20.91
C GLY A 79 17.00 -18.98 -21.23
N SER A 80 16.24 -19.54 -22.16
CA SER A 80 14.90 -19.04 -22.51
C SER A 80 13.84 -19.61 -21.57
N VAL A 81 12.76 -18.85 -21.34
CA VAL A 81 11.59 -19.32 -20.59
C VAL A 81 10.90 -20.50 -21.27
N HIS A 82 10.99 -20.58 -22.61
CA HIS A 82 10.29 -21.56 -23.42
C HIS A 82 10.91 -22.97 -23.40
N VAL A 83 12.14 -23.09 -22.90
CA VAL A 83 12.84 -24.37 -22.73
C VAL A 83 12.87 -24.84 -21.27
N GLN A 84 12.24 -24.08 -20.37
CA GLN A 84 12.17 -24.46 -18.96
C GLN A 84 11.08 -25.51 -18.74
N ASP A 85 11.28 -26.31 -17.70
CA ASP A 85 10.26 -27.24 -17.24
C ASP A 85 9.04 -26.50 -16.72
N TRP A 86 7.87 -27.11 -16.92
CA TRP A 86 6.64 -26.61 -16.35
C TRP A 86 6.75 -26.54 -14.82
N PRO A 87 6.32 -25.44 -14.18
CA PRO A 87 6.41 -25.32 -12.74
C PRO A 87 5.40 -26.26 -12.07
N LEU A 88 5.88 -27.41 -11.58
CA LEU A 88 5.08 -28.31 -10.76
C LEU A 88 5.17 -27.92 -9.29
N ASP A 89 4.10 -28.24 -8.57
CA ASP A 89 3.94 -27.95 -7.14
C ASP A 89 5.14 -28.49 -6.34
N SER A 90 5.92 -27.57 -5.75
CA SER A 90 6.90 -27.71 -4.65
C SER A 90 7.92 -28.87 -4.63
N SER A 91 7.90 -29.74 -5.62
CA SER A 91 8.64 -31.00 -5.73
C SER A 91 9.35 -31.14 -7.09
N ALA A 92 9.08 -30.26 -8.05
CA ALA A 92 9.80 -30.26 -9.33
C ALA A 92 11.18 -29.62 -9.22
N LYS A 93 12.15 -30.34 -9.78
CA LYS A 93 13.55 -29.95 -9.99
C LYS A 93 13.67 -28.88 -11.08
N GLY A 94 13.01 -27.73 -10.91
CA GLY A 94 13.05 -26.63 -11.89
C GLY A 94 12.72 -25.25 -11.33
N GLY A 95 12.03 -25.17 -10.18
CA GLY A 95 11.75 -23.91 -9.49
C GLY A 95 12.81 -23.53 -8.46
N LEU A 96 12.92 -22.22 -8.17
CA LEU A 96 13.68 -21.67 -7.02
C LEU A 96 13.20 -22.16 -5.65
N ALA A 97 12.13 -22.96 -5.62
CA ALA A 97 11.35 -23.31 -4.46
C ALA A 97 11.41 -24.85 -4.26
N GLN A 98 12.60 -25.38 -3.96
CA GLN A 98 12.77 -26.82 -3.72
C GLN A 98 12.38 -27.19 -2.28
N GLY A 99 11.51 -28.20 -2.10
CA GLY A 99 11.58 -29.09 -0.93
C GLY A 99 10.43 -29.06 0.08
N LYS A 100 9.42 -28.18 -0.02
CA LYS A 100 8.18 -28.25 0.77
C LYS A 100 6.99 -27.63 0.02
N PRO A 101 5.77 -28.18 0.13
CA PRO A 101 4.57 -27.49 -0.33
C PRO A 101 4.46 -26.13 0.34
N PHE A 102 4.59 -25.09 -0.48
CA PHE A 102 4.38 -23.70 -0.07
C PHE A 102 2.88 -23.40 0.12
N ILE A 103 2.01 -24.31 -0.32
CA ILE A 103 0.56 -24.19 -0.19
C ILE A 103 0.17 -24.39 1.27
N ASN A 104 -0.35 -23.34 1.87
CA ASN A 104 -0.95 -23.37 3.20
C ASN A 104 -2.42 -23.00 3.09
N LYS A 105 -3.28 -24.01 2.83
CA LYS A 105 -4.72 -23.83 2.65
C LYS A 105 -5.39 -23.11 3.82
N LYS A 106 -4.92 -23.36 5.05
CA LYS A 106 -5.43 -22.68 6.25
C LYS A 106 -5.15 -21.18 6.19
N LEU A 107 -3.93 -20.79 5.83
CA LEU A 107 -3.55 -19.39 5.69
C LEU A 107 -4.29 -18.70 4.54
N GLU A 108 -4.48 -19.40 3.41
CA GLU A 108 -5.24 -18.88 2.27
C GLU A 108 -6.69 -18.57 2.64
N GLN A 109 -7.36 -19.49 3.34
CA GLN A 109 -8.72 -19.29 3.85
C GLN A 109 -8.78 -18.09 4.80
N GLN A 110 -7.86 -18.00 5.75
CA GLN A 110 -7.75 -16.87 6.67
C GLN A 110 -7.50 -15.54 5.93
N MET A 111 -6.70 -15.56 4.86
CA MET A 111 -6.46 -14.37 4.04
C MET A 111 -7.70 -13.96 3.25
N GLN A 112 -8.42 -14.91 2.64
CA GLN A 112 -9.67 -14.63 1.92
C GLN A 112 -10.70 -13.97 2.84
N GLU A 113 -10.83 -14.49 4.06
CA GLU A 113 -11.69 -13.94 5.09
C GLU A 113 -11.33 -12.50 5.46
N ILE A 114 -10.06 -12.21 5.73
CA ILE A 114 -9.63 -10.84 6.05
C ILE A 114 -9.88 -9.89 4.89
N ARG A 115 -9.64 -10.32 3.65
CA ARG A 115 -9.93 -9.50 2.47
C ARG A 115 -11.42 -9.18 2.36
N SER A 116 -12.28 -10.16 2.65
CA SER A 116 -13.73 -9.97 2.70
C SER A 116 -14.14 -8.98 3.78
N ILE A 117 -13.62 -9.15 5.01
CA ILE A 117 -13.83 -8.24 6.14
C ILE A 117 -13.34 -6.83 5.82
N ALA A 118 -12.14 -6.69 5.24
CA ALA A 118 -11.58 -5.40 4.86
C ALA A 118 -12.43 -4.70 3.79
N SER A 119 -12.90 -5.44 2.78
CA SER A 119 -13.78 -4.92 1.74
C SER A 119 -15.12 -4.43 2.31
N LYS A 120 -15.75 -5.23 3.19
CA LYS A 120 -16.96 -4.85 3.94
C LYS A 120 -16.73 -3.59 4.78
N GLY A 121 -15.61 -3.53 5.51
CA GLY A 121 -15.24 -2.38 6.33
C GLY A 121 -15.04 -1.11 5.49
N LEU A 122 -14.32 -1.19 4.37
CA LEU A 122 -14.16 -0.06 3.44
C LEU A 122 -15.51 0.40 2.85
N SER A 123 -16.42 -0.54 2.55
CA SER A 123 -17.78 -0.22 2.09
C SER A 123 -18.60 0.50 3.16
N LEU A 124 -18.62 0.00 4.40
CA LEU A 124 -19.30 0.67 5.53
C LEU A 124 -18.75 2.07 5.77
N ARG A 125 -17.43 2.21 5.65
CA ARG A 125 -16.72 3.46 5.78
C ARG A 125 -17.13 4.47 4.69
N ALA A 126 -17.25 4.02 3.44
CA ALA A 126 -17.73 4.82 2.33
C ALA A 126 -19.20 5.25 2.54
N LYS A 127 -20.07 4.34 3.01
CA LYS A 127 -21.47 4.65 3.36
C LYS A 127 -21.58 5.71 4.45
N ALA A 128 -20.67 5.70 5.42
CA ALA A 128 -20.59 6.70 6.48
C ALA A 128 -19.92 8.03 6.03
N GLY A 129 -19.49 8.15 4.77
CA GLY A 129 -18.79 9.34 4.26
C GLY A 129 -17.38 9.55 4.83
N LEU A 130 -16.79 8.51 5.44
CA LEU A 130 -15.51 8.59 6.13
C LEU A 130 -14.34 8.32 5.18
N ARG A 131 -13.50 9.32 4.91
CA ARG A 131 -12.31 9.16 4.04
C ARG A 131 -11.33 8.13 4.62
N VAL A 132 -10.81 7.17 3.85
CA VAL A 132 -9.87 6.11 4.33
C VAL A 132 -8.67 6.64 5.11
N ARG A 133 -8.19 7.84 4.78
CA ARG A 133 -7.03 8.48 5.44
C ARG A 133 -7.29 8.93 6.88
N GLN A 134 -8.55 9.16 7.23
CA GLN A 134 -8.96 9.50 8.59
C GLN A 134 -8.77 8.26 9.49
N PRO A 135 -7.89 8.27 10.49
CA PRO A 135 -7.82 7.13 11.40
C PRO A 135 -9.13 7.01 12.19
N LEU A 136 -9.61 5.78 12.40
CA LEU A 136 -10.73 5.48 13.30
C LEU A 136 -10.22 4.83 14.58
N ALA A 137 -11.04 4.86 15.63
CA ALA A 137 -10.67 4.33 16.94
C ALA A 137 -10.53 2.79 16.87
N SER A 138 -11.61 2.11 16.53
CA SER A 138 -11.62 0.65 16.50
C SER A 138 -12.50 0.08 15.40
N VAL A 139 -12.23 -1.18 15.06
CA VAL A 139 -13.13 -2.07 14.33
C VAL A 139 -13.40 -3.29 15.19
N THR A 140 -14.65 -3.73 15.25
CA THR A 140 -15.05 -4.98 15.90
C THR A 140 -15.24 -6.05 14.84
N VAL A 141 -14.64 -7.22 15.05
CA VAL A 141 -14.78 -8.40 14.19
C VAL A 141 -15.23 -9.61 15.01
N LYS A 142 -16.02 -10.51 14.41
CA LYS A 142 -16.50 -11.74 15.07
C LYS A 142 -15.41 -12.80 15.20
N GLU A 143 -14.60 -12.93 14.16
CA GLU A 143 -13.64 -14.01 13.94
C GLU A 143 -12.35 -13.85 14.75
N GLN A 144 -11.90 -14.93 15.41
CA GLN A 144 -10.63 -14.95 16.10
C GLN A 144 -9.49 -15.28 15.13
N LEU A 145 -8.86 -14.23 14.61
CA LEU A 145 -7.72 -14.34 13.70
C LEU A 145 -6.38 -14.26 14.45
N GLY A 146 -5.33 -14.80 13.84
CA GLY A 146 -3.97 -14.69 14.38
C GLY A 146 -3.50 -13.23 14.46
N LYS A 147 -2.64 -12.90 15.44
CA LYS A 147 -2.12 -11.53 15.63
C LYS A 147 -1.58 -10.87 14.33
N PRO A 148 -0.81 -11.56 13.46
CA PRO A 148 -0.30 -10.95 12.22
C PRO A 148 -1.42 -10.53 11.25
N LEU A 149 -2.52 -11.25 11.26
CA LEU A 149 -3.68 -11.04 10.40
C LEU A 149 -4.56 -9.89 10.91
N LEU A 150 -4.65 -9.72 12.23
CA LEU A 150 -5.33 -8.57 12.84
C LEU A 150 -4.57 -7.26 12.56
N GLU A 151 -3.24 -7.27 12.64
CA GLU A 151 -2.42 -6.12 12.22
C GLU A 151 -2.62 -5.83 10.72
N LEU A 152 -2.80 -6.87 9.90
CA LEU A 152 -3.10 -6.72 8.47
C LEU A 152 -4.40 -5.95 8.24
N LEU A 153 -5.46 -6.35 8.94
CA LEU A 153 -6.76 -5.71 8.88
C LEU A 153 -6.72 -4.27 9.42
N LYS A 154 -5.99 -4.05 10.52
CA LYS A 154 -5.81 -2.75 11.14
C LYS A 154 -5.22 -1.72 10.18
N ASP A 155 -4.17 -2.11 9.47
CA ASP A 155 -3.52 -1.27 8.46
C ASP A 155 -4.46 -0.98 7.28
N GLU A 156 -5.23 -1.97 6.82
CA GLU A 156 -6.08 -1.83 5.64
C GLU A 156 -7.28 -0.91 5.90
N LEU A 157 -7.91 -1.04 7.08
CA LEU A 157 -9.03 -0.17 7.48
C LEU A 157 -8.59 1.16 8.08
N ASN A 158 -7.29 1.32 8.35
CA ASN A 158 -6.69 2.46 9.02
C ASN A 158 -7.37 2.77 10.36
N VAL A 159 -7.33 1.79 11.26
CA VAL A 159 -7.89 1.87 12.62
C VAL A 159 -6.79 1.75 13.68
N LYS A 160 -7.03 2.23 14.90
CA LYS A 160 -6.04 2.12 15.99
C LYS A 160 -6.08 0.76 16.67
N GLU A 161 -7.26 0.18 16.77
CA GLU A 161 -7.49 -1.09 17.48
C GLU A 161 -8.44 -2.01 16.70
N VAL A 162 -8.21 -3.32 16.82
CA VAL A 162 -9.11 -4.35 16.31
C VAL A 162 -9.61 -5.14 17.52
N VAL A 163 -10.91 -5.05 17.79
CA VAL A 163 -11.56 -5.73 18.91
C VAL A 163 -12.21 -7.00 18.38
N VAL A 164 -11.86 -8.15 18.93
CA VAL A 164 -12.51 -9.42 18.59
C VAL A 164 -13.66 -9.65 19.57
N SER A 165 -14.88 -9.74 19.06
CA SER A 165 -16.08 -9.99 19.88
C SER A 165 -17.04 -10.94 19.18
N ALA A 166 -17.19 -12.14 19.74
CA ALA A 166 -18.15 -13.13 19.26
C ALA A 166 -19.62 -12.69 19.40
N LYS A 167 -19.89 -11.58 20.10
CA LYS A 167 -21.23 -11.00 20.31
C LYS A 167 -21.56 -9.87 19.33
N ALA A 168 -20.68 -9.53 18.39
CA ALA A 168 -20.99 -8.52 17.37
C ALA A 168 -22.20 -8.95 16.53
N LYS A 169 -23.08 -8.00 16.18
CA LYS A 169 -24.28 -8.30 15.39
C LYS A 169 -23.91 -8.51 13.93
N GLU A 170 -23.05 -7.65 13.43
CA GLU A 170 -22.50 -7.70 12.08
C GLU A 170 -21.10 -8.31 12.05
N ASP A 171 -20.68 -8.83 10.89
CA ASP A 171 -19.33 -9.40 10.74
C ASP A 171 -18.23 -8.36 10.95
N VAL A 172 -18.54 -7.08 10.66
CA VAL A 172 -17.66 -5.93 10.80
C VAL A 172 -18.45 -4.74 11.33
N GLU A 173 -18.03 -4.18 12.46
CA GLU A 173 -18.60 -2.94 13.02
C GLU A 173 -17.49 -1.90 13.18
N LEU A 174 -17.70 -0.69 12.65
CA LEU A 174 -16.73 0.41 12.74
C LEU A 174 -17.15 1.40 13.83
N ASP A 175 -16.19 1.84 14.64
CA ASP A 175 -16.40 3.02 15.47
C ASP A 175 -16.32 4.29 14.59
N THR A 176 -17.48 4.87 14.33
CA THR A 176 -17.63 6.08 13.52
C THR A 176 -17.38 7.37 14.31
N LYS A 177 -17.16 7.30 15.64
CA LYS A 177 -16.91 8.47 16.47
C LYS A 177 -15.48 8.99 16.25
N ILE A 178 -15.37 10.11 15.56
CA ILE A 178 -14.09 10.81 15.38
C ILE A 178 -13.83 11.69 16.60
N THR A 179 -12.86 11.31 17.43
CA THR A 179 -12.35 12.17 18.51
C THR A 179 -11.54 13.33 17.94
N PRO A 180 -11.40 14.48 18.65
CA PRO A 180 -10.60 15.61 18.18
C PRO A 180 -9.17 15.24 17.79
N ARG A 181 -8.55 14.33 18.56
CA ARG A 181 -7.20 13.81 18.27
C ARG A 181 -7.13 13.03 16.96
N LEU A 182 -8.10 12.15 16.70
CA LEU A 182 -8.16 11.40 15.44
C LEU A 182 -8.38 12.35 14.27
N LYS A 183 -9.23 13.37 14.44
CA LYS A 183 -9.48 14.40 13.43
C LYS A 183 -8.19 15.15 13.06
N GLU A 184 -7.44 15.62 14.07
CA GLU A 184 -6.14 16.27 13.86
C GLU A 184 -5.17 15.36 13.08
N GLU A 185 -5.06 14.08 13.45
CA GLU A 185 -4.20 13.13 12.75
C GLU A 185 -4.62 12.90 11.28
N GLY A 186 -5.93 12.83 11.03
CA GLY A 186 -6.47 12.72 9.67
C GLY A 186 -6.11 13.92 8.80
N LEU A 187 -6.24 15.13 9.36
CA LEU A 187 -5.87 16.39 8.68
C LEU A 187 -4.37 16.44 8.36
N VAL A 188 -3.51 16.05 9.29
CA VAL A 188 -2.05 15.99 9.07
C VAL A 188 -1.71 15.02 7.95
N ARG A 189 -2.37 13.86 7.89
CA ARG A 189 -2.16 12.86 6.82
C ARG A 189 -2.66 13.33 5.46
N GLU A 190 -3.76 14.08 5.43
CA GLU A 190 -4.26 14.71 4.21
C GLU A 190 -3.27 15.77 3.70
N LEU A 191 -2.76 16.62 4.59
CA LEU A 191 -1.74 17.60 4.27
C LEU A 191 -0.46 16.94 3.72
N LEU A 192 0.05 15.90 4.40
CA LEU A 192 1.22 15.15 3.97
C LEU A 192 1.06 14.56 2.56
N ARG A 193 -0.13 14.08 2.21
CA ARG A 193 -0.41 13.61 0.86
C ARG A 193 -0.28 14.75 -0.16
N HIS A 194 -0.86 15.92 0.12
CA HIS A 194 -0.72 17.07 -0.78
C HIS A 194 0.73 17.47 -0.97
N ILE A 195 1.53 17.49 0.11
CA ILE A 195 2.97 17.76 0.05
C ILE A 195 3.68 16.72 -0.83
N GLN A 196 3.39 15.43 -0.63
CA GLN A 196 4.03 14.36 -1.42
C GLN A 196 3.60 14.37 -2.88
N ASP A 197 2.35 14.71 -3.18
CA ASP A 197 1.88 14.86 -4.55
C ASP A 197 2.54 16.07 -5.22
N MET A 198 2.67 17.21 -4.53
CA MET A 198 3.43 18.37 -5.03
C MET A 198 4.90 18.05 -5.28
N ARG A 199 5.54 17.22 -4.43
CA ARG A 199 6.92 16.76 -4.66
C ARG A 199 7.06 15.92 -5.93
N LYS A 200 6.06 15.09 -6.23
CA LYS A 200 6.05 14.30 -7.48
C LYS A 200 5.84 15.21 -8.69
N ASP A 201 4.90 16.16 -8.58
CA ASP A 201 4.63 17.15 -9.63
C ASP A 201 5.89 17.99 -9.93
N ALA A 202 6.68 18.30 -8.89
CA ALA A 202 7.98 18.98 -9.01
C ALA A 202 9.13 18.07 -9.49
N GLY A 203 8.89 16.77 -9.69
CA GLY A 203 9.90 15.80 -10.15
C GLY A 203 10.94 15.38 -9.11
N TYR A 204 10.65 15.51 -7.81
CA TYR A 204 11.65 15.24 -6.76
C TYR A 204 11.87 13.74 -6.59
N LYS A 205 13.14 13.35 -6.44
CA LYS A 205 13.53 11.96 -6.18
C LYS A 205 13.43 11.62 -4.68
N PRO A 206 13.24 10.33 -4.31
CA PRO A 206 13.34 9.88 -2.93
C PRO A 206 14.67 10.33 -2.29
N GLY A 207 14.62 10.88 -1.07
CA GLY A 207 15.79 11.39 -0.35
C GLY A 207 16.13 12.87 -0.58
N GLN A 208 15.56 13.53 -1.60
CA GLN A 208 15.74 14.97 -1.78
C GLN A 208 14.94 15.75 -0.73
N GLN A 209 15.54 16.78 -0.16
CA GLN A 209 14.87 17.67 0.79
C GLN A 209 14.28 18.89 0.08
N ALA A 210 13.20 19.41 0.66
CA ALA A 210 12.50 20.58 0.13
C ALA A 210 12.25 21.61 1.23
N VAL A 211 12.18 22.88 0.85
CA VAL A 211 11.68 23.95 1.72
C VAL A 211 10.22 24.17 1.37
N MET A 212 9.35 24.16 2.36
CA MET A 212 7.92 24.41 2.19
C MET A 212 7.55 25.75 2.82
N ARG A 213 6.83 26.58 2.06
CA ARG A 213 6.12 27.75 2.59
C ARG A 213 4.64 27.49 2.65
N TYR A 214 3.99 28.01 3.68
CA TYR A 214 2.55 27.88 3.85
C TYR A 214 1.91 29.18 4.36
N THR A 215 0.70 29.47 3.86
CA THR A 215 -0.17 30.54 4.37
C THR A 215 -1.64 30.12 4.28
N GLY A 216 -2.46 30.49 5.26
CA GLY A 216 -3.86 30.07 5.33
C GLY A 216 -4.55 30.46 6.62
N GLN A 217 -5.68 29.80 6.91
CA GLN A 217 -6.43 30.06 8.14
C GLN A 217 -5.66 29.67 9.41
N ALA A 218 -5.85 30.45 10.50
CA ALA A 218 -5.16 30.27 11.78
C ALA A 218 -5.25 28.85 12.34
N SER A 219 -6.39 28.18 12.18
CA SER A 219 -6.60 26.81 12.63
C SER A 219 -5.71 25.76 11.94
N LEU A 220 -5.37 25.96 10.67
CA LEU A 220 -4.46 25.07 9.92
C LEU A 220 -3.00 25.41 10.23
N ILE A 221 -2.68 26.69 10.42
CA ILE A 221 -1.35 27.13 10.84
C ILE A 221 -1.00 26.52 12.20
N SER A 222 -1.92 26.59 13.18
CA SER A 222 -1.71 25.98 14.49
C SER A 222 -1.54 24.45 14.42
N LEU A 223 -2.24 23.79 13.48
CA LEU A 223 -2.10 22.35 13.26
C LEU A 223 -0.70 22.00 12.71
N ILE A 224 -0.20 22.78 11.76
CA ILE A 224 1.12 22.60 11.17
C ILE A 224 2.20 22.83 12.21
N GLN A 225 2.11 23.92 12.98
CA GLN A 225 3.06 24.23 14.05
C GLN A 225 3.08 23.14 15.13
N LYS A 226 1.91 22.66 15.57
CA LYS A 226 1.81 21.59 16.57
C LYS A 226 2.41 20.25 16.10
N ASN A 227 2.42 19.99 14.80
CA ASN A 227 2.88 18.72 14.21
C ASN A 227 4.09 18.88 13.30
N GLU A 228 4.87 19.94 13.49
CA GLU A 228 5.98 20.33 12.62
C GLU A 228 6.98 19.18 12.43
N ASP A 229 7.46 18.58 13.52
CA ASP A 229 8.42 17.46 13.46
C ASP A 229 7.92 16.28 12.61
N THR A 230 6.63 15.99 12.69
CA THR A 230 6.01 14.89 11.94
C THR A 230 5.93 15.25 10.46
N ILE A 231 5.56 16.49 10.16
CA ILE A 231 5.42 17.00 8.79
C ILE A 231 6.80 17.09 8.11
N GLN A 232 7.84 17.55 8.82
CA GLN A 232 9.19 17.62 8.27
C GLN A 232 9.74 16.23 7.92
N LYS A 233 9.65 15.28 8.87
CA LYS A 233 10.18 13.92 8.67
C LYS A 233 9.42 13.16 7.59
N MET A 234 8.09 13.13 7.66
CA MET A 234 7.27 12.36 6.71
C MET A 234 7.09 13.08 5.36
N GLY A 235 7.15 14.41 5.35
CA GLY A 235 7.13 15.24 4.14
C GLY A 235 8.49 15.33 3.45
N GLY A 236 9.56 14.91 4.12
CA GLY A 236 10.95 15.05 3.66
C GLY A 236 11.32 16.52 3.42
N LEU A 237 10.92 17.39 4.33
CA LEU A 237 11.15 18.83 4.27
C LEU A 237 12.34 19.19 5.15
N LYS A 238 13.17 20.12 4.69
CA LYS A 238 14.27 20.69 5.48
C LYS A 238 13.77 21.79 6.40
N GLU A 239 12.87 22.64 5.89
CA GLU A 239 12.36 23.81 6.60
C GLU A 239 10.90 24.07 6.23
N LEU A 240 10.15 24.56 7.23
CA LEU A 240 8.76 25.00 7.14
C LEU A 240 8.70 26.49 7.48
N LEU A 241 8.40 27.33 6.50
CA LEU A 241 8.34 28.78 6.69
C LEU A 241 6.90 29.28 6.56
N GLN A 242 6.37 29.86 7.63
CA GLN A 242 5.12 30.60 7.60
C GLN A 242 5.36 31.98 6.97
N GLY A 243 4.54 32.38 5.99
CA GLY A 243 4.60 33.72 5.43
C GLY A 243 3.80 33.90 4.14
N ASP A 244 3.55 35.16 3.78
CA ASP A 244 2.82 35.52 2.56
C ASP A 244 3.54 35.07 1.30
N ARG A 245 2.76 34.87 0.23
CA ARG A 245 3.23 34.47 -1.11
C ARG A 245 4.29 35.47 -1.61
N PRO A 246 5.60 35.15 -1.51
CA PRO A 246 6.62 36.06 -2.00
C PRO A 246 6.62 36.06 -3.53
N LYS A 247 7.20 37.10 -4.15
CA LYS A 247 7.53 37.11 -5.60
C LYS A 247 8.67 36.12 -5.98
N GLN A 248 8.92 35.09 -5.17
CA GLN A 248 9.99 34.11 -5.45
C GLN A 248 9.47 32.99 -6.34
N VAL A 249 10.37 32.44 -7.17
CA VAL A 249 10.09 31.26 -8.01
C VAL A 249 10.03 30.03 -7.09
N PHE A 250 8.84 29.46 -6.96
CA PHE A 250 8.65 28.13 -6.40
C PHE A 250 8.65 27.11 -7.54
N ASP A 251 9.07 25.88 -7.24
CA ASP A 251 9.03 24.80 -8.22
C ASP A 251 7.58 24.38 -8.48
N VAL A 252 6.76 24.33 -7.41
CA VAL A 252 5.31 24.09 -7.49
C VAL A 252 4.59 24.92 -6.42
N GLU A 253 3.49 25.56 -6.81
CA GLU A 253 2.53 26.21 -5.92
C GLU A 253 1.16 25.54 -6.04
N LYS A 254 0.46 25.38 -4.91
CA LYS A 254 -0.88 24.80 -4.91
C LYS A 254 -1.74 25.40 -3.81
N GLU A 255 -2.96 25.81 -4.17
CA GLU A 255 -4.00 26.10 -3.18
C GLU A 255 -4.76 24.80 -2.91
N ILE A 256 -4.75 24.35 -1.66
CA ILE A 256 -5.45 23.14 -1.22
C ILE A 256 -6.62 23.51 -0.33
N MET A 257 -7.72 22.77 -0.47
CA MET A 257 -8.86 22.84 0.44
C MET A 257 -8.85 21.62 1.36
N VAL A 258 -8.55 21.84 2.63
CA VAL A 258 -8.60 20.79 3.66
C VAL A 258 -9.82 21.08 4.53
N GLU A 259 -10.82 20.18 4.52
CA GLU A 259 -12.13 20.38 5.18
C GLU A 259 -12.80 21.74 4.87
N GLY A 260 -12.73 22.20 3.61
CA GLY A 260 -13.32 23.48 3.20
C GLY A 260 -12.55 24.72 3.66
N ARG A 261 -11.38 24.54 4.28
CA ARG A 261 -10.46 25.63 4.64
C ARG A 261 -9.35 25.74 3.62
N LYS A 262 -9.07 26.97 3.18
CA LYS A 262 -8.03 27.28 2.20
C LYS A 262 -6.66 27.32 2.86
N LEU A 263 -5.71 26.65 2.23
CA LEU A 263 -4.29 26.65 2.58
C LEU A 263 -3.48 26.71 1.30
N TRP A 264 -2.66 27.73 1.17
CA TRP A 264 -1.68 27.83 0.10
C TRP A 264 -0.38 27.18 0.53
N LEU A 265 0.20 26.38 -0.37
CA LEU A 265 1.47 25.71 -0.19
C LEU A 265 2.39 26.03 -1.38
N GLY A 266 3.63 26.39 -1.08
CA GLY A 266 4.71 26.53 -2.06
C GLY A 266 5.88 25.63 -1.69
N ILE A 267 6.38 24.82 -2.63
CA ILE A 267 7.55 23.98 -2.41
C ILE A 267 8.69 24.46 -3.31
N ARG A 268 9.90 24.54 -2.73
CA ARG A 268 11.15 24.82 -3.45
C ARG A 268 12.22 23.81 -3.07
N LYS A 269 13.08 23.47 -4.02
CA LYS A 269 14.26 22.65 -3.77
C LYS A 269 15.26 23.44 -2.93
N THR A 270 15.90 22.73 -1.99
CA THR A 270 17.06 23.24 -1.25
C THR A 270 18.28 23.28 -2.16
#